data_AF-A0AAN6K1F3-F1
#
_entry.id   AF-A0AAN6K1F3-F1
#
_cell.length_a   1.000
_cell.length_b   1.000
_cell.length_c   1.000
_cell.angle_alpha   90.00
_cell.angle_beta   90.00
_cell.angle_gamma   90.00
#
_symmetry.space_group_name_H-M   'P 1'
#
loop_
_entity.id
_entity.type
_entity.pdbx_description
1 polymer ?
#
loop_
_entity_poly.entity_id
_entity_poly.type
_entity_poly.pdbx_seq_one_letter_code
_entity_poly.pdbx_strand_id
1 'polypeptide(L)'
;MRFWVFLPFIPFQLAGAWWFGYALADGQSWVAVALAYGISNVGSAPLQSLALTYLLDAYGEIIGDALTALTVVRNLFSTIFVFAMPAWVAAVGIPNVFNTIGAIGAAILCFAGVFLWK
;
A
#
# COMPACT_ATOMS: atom_id res chain seq x y z
N MET A 1 10.85 11.81 15.95
CA MET A 1 10.48 10.72 15.02
C MET A 1 9.03 10.29 15.30
N ARG A 2 8.14 10.42 14.31
CA ARG A 2 6.68 10.17 14.42
C ARG A 2 6.26 8.81 13.87
N PHE A 3 7.22 7.91 13.62
CA PHE A 3 6.95 6.64 12.95
C PHE A 3 6.00 5.73 13.75
N TRP A 4 5.87 5.89 15.07
CA TRP A 4 4.89 5.16 15.89
C TRP A 4 3.45 5.35 15.40
N VAL A 5 3.18 6.44 14.69
CA VAL A 5 1.89 6.71 14.08
C VAL A 5 1.59 5.76 12.91
N PHE A 6 2.57 5.04 12.34
CA PHE A 6 2.34 4.03 11.31
C PHE A 6 1.59 2.81 11.84
N LEU A 7 1.97 2.33 13.03
CA LEU A 7 1.46 1.09 13.64
C LEU A 7 -0.06 0.95 13.64
N PRO A 8 -0.85 1.94 14.09
CA PRO A 8 -2.31 1.79 14.12
C PRO A 8 -2.94 1.70 12.72
N PHE A 9 -2.31 2.24 11.66
CA PHE A 9 -2.89 2.26 10.31
C PHE A 9 -2.54 1.05 9.44
N ILE A 10 -1.48 0.31 9.79
CA ILE A 10 -1.06 -0.90 9.07
C ILE A 10 -2.19 -1.96 9.01
N PRO A 11 -2.90 -2.29 10.11
CA PRO A 11 -3.99 -3.25 10.05
C PRO A 11 -5.13 -2.81 9.13
N PHE A 12 -5.48 -1.52 9.12
CA PHE A 12 -6.53 -1.00 8.23
C PHE A 12 -6.13 -1.10 6.76
N GLN A 13 -4.88 -0.80 6.42
CA GLN A 13 -4.36 -0.96 5.07
C GLN A 13 -4.44 -2.42 4.60
N LEU A 14 -3.96 -3.36 5.42
CA LEU A 14 -3.91 -4.78 5.05
C LEU A 14 -5.29 -5.43 5.03
N ALA A 15 -6.10 -5.20 6.07
CA ALA A 15 -7.45 -5.74 6.16
C ALA A 15 -8.36 -5.19 5.06
N GLY A 16 -8.27 -3.90 4.74
CA GLY A 16 -9.02 -3.29 3.65
C GLY A 16 -8.63 -3.88 2.28
N ALA A 17 -7.34 -4.06 2.02
CA ALA A 17 -6.85 -4.65 0.78
C ALA A 17 -7.29 -6.12 0.61
N TRP A 18 -7.19 -6.95 1.65
CA TRP A 18 -7.68 -8.33 1.58
C TRP A 18 -9.19 -8.41 1.43
N TRP A 19 -9.94 -7.62 2.22
CA TRP A 19 -11.39 -7.58 2.06
C TRP A 19 -11.77 -7.16 0.65
N PHE A 20 -11.09 -6.19 0.04
CA PHE A 20 -11.36 -5.79 -1.33
C PHE A 20 -11.16 -6.96 -2.31
N GLY A 21 -10.07 -7.71 -2.19
CA GLY A 21 -9.79 -8.88 -3.04
C GLY A 21 -10.85 -9.97 -2.92
N TYR A 22 -11.25 -10.32 -1.70
CA TYR A 22 -12.29 -11.33 -1.46
C TYR A 22 -13.69 -10.84 -1.85
N ALA A 23 -14.03 -9.59 -1.56
CA ALA A 23 -15.31 -8.99 -1.95
C ALA A 23 -15.50 -9.00 -3.47
N LEU A 24 -14.42 -8.75 -4.23
CA LEU A 24 -14.43 -8.79 -5.68
C LEU A 24 -14.55 -10.23 -6.22
N ALA A 25 -13.87 -11.19 -5.59
CA ALA A 25 -13.90 -12.59 -5.99
C ALA A 25 -15.24 -13.28 -5.71
N ASP A 26 -15.86 -12.97 -4.57
CA ASP A 26 -17.14 -13.56 -4.14
C ASP A 26 -18.35 -12.86 -4.79
N GLY A 27 -18.12 -11.82 -5.62
CA GLY A 27 -19.19 -11.05 -6.25
C GLY A 27 -20.09 -10.35 -5.23
N GLN A 28 -19.52 -9.86 -4.13
CA GLN A 28 -20.28 -9.17 -3.09
C GLN A 28 -20.89 -7.85 -3.59
N SER A 29 -21.79 -7.28 -2.80
CA SER A 29 -22.44 -6.01 -3.15
C SER A 29 -21.40 -4.91 -3.39
N TRP A 30 -21.70 -3.99 -4.32
CA TRP A 30 -20.82 -2.86 -4.62
C TRP A 30 -20.49 -2.03 -3.37
N VAL A 31 -21.40 -1.99 -2.39
CA VAL A 31 -21.22 -1.31 -1.10
C VAL A 31 -20.09 -1.96 -0.31
N ALA A 32 -20.05 -3.30 -0.24
CA ALA A 32 -18.99 -4.02 0.45
C ALA A 32 -17.62 -3.76 -0.20
N VAL A 33 -17.56 -3.76 -1.54
CA VAL A 33 -16.33 -3.44 -2.30
C VAL A 33 -15.88 -1.99 -2.04
N ALA A 34 -16.81 -1.04 -2.04
CA ALA A 34 -16.53 0.37 -1.78
C ALA A 34 -16.06 0.62 -0.33
N LEU A 35 -16.66 -0.05 0.65
CA LEU A 35 -16.24 0.02 2.05
C LEU A 35 -14.84 -0.58 2.25
N ALA A 36 -14.55 -1.73 1.66
CA ALA A 36 -13.23 -2.35 1.72
C ALA A 36 -12.15 -1.43 1.12
N TYR A 37 -12.44 -0.82 -0.03
CA TYR A 37 -11.58 0.18 -0.66
C TYR A 37 -11.41 1.42 0.24
N GLY A 38 -12.48 1.91 0.86
CA GLY A 38 -12.44 3.03 1.80
C GLY A 38 -11.55 2.75 3.01
N ILE A 39 -11.68 1.58 3.63
CA ILE A 39 -10.86 1.15 4.77
C ILE A 39 -9.38 1.08 4.38
N SER A 40 -9.07 0.53 3.20
CA SER A 40 -7.69 0.53 2.70
C SER A 40 -7.17 1.97 2.55
N ASN A 41 -7.96 2.91 2.01
CA ASN A 41 -7.51 4.30 1.86
C ASN A 41 -7.32 5.04 3.19
N VAL A 42 -8.15 4.74 4.21
CA VAL A 42 -7.95 5.25 5.58
C VAL A 42 -6.62 4.75 6.15
N GLY A 43 -6.23 3.51 5.85
CA GLY A 43 -4.93 2.98 6.21
C GLY A 43 -3.78 3.62 5.42
N SER A 44 -3.91 3.78 4.10
CA SER A 44 -2.82 4.24 3.23
C SER A 44 -2.51 5.73 3.36
N ALA A 45 -3.51 6.59 3.59
CA ALA A 45 -3.32 8.04 3.55
C ALA A 45 -2.32 8.54 4.61
N PRO A 46 -2.45 8.17 5.91
CA PRO A 46 -1.47 8.57 6.92
C PRO A 46 -0.07 8.00 6.67
N LEU A 47 0.02 6.76 6.18
CA LEU A 47 1.30 6.10 5.87
C LEU A 47 2.06 6.88 4.78
N GLN A 48 1.36 7.27 3.71
CA GLN A 48 1.94 8.07 2.62
C GLN A 48 2.36 9.46 3.09
N SER A 49 1.53 10.15 3.86
CA SER A 49 1.86 11.47 4.39
C SER A 49 3.09 11.44 5.29
N LEU A 50 3.19 10.45 6.19
CA LEU A 50 4.33 10.32 7.08
C LEU A 50 5.62 9.94 6.34
N ALA A 51 5.53 9.05 5.35
CA ALA A 51 6.68 8.69 4.51
C ALA A 51 7.22 9.90 3.73
N LEU A 52 6.33 10.74 3.20
CA LEU A 52 6.70 12.01 2.57
C LEU A 52 7.35 12.97 3.58
N THR A 53 6.73 13.18 4.74
CA THR A 53 7.34 14.04 5.78
C THR A 53 8.74 13.55 6.17
N TYR A 54 8.93 12.23 6.34
CA TYR A 54 10.25 11.68 6.61
C TYR A 54 11.26 11.95 5.49
N LEU A 55 10.85 11.82 4.23
CA LEU A 55 11.70 12.14 3.09
C LEU A 55 12.14 13.61 3.12
N LEU A 56 11.19 14.52 3.41
CA LEU A 56 11.47 15.96 3.51
C LEU A 56 12.46 16.26 4.64
N ASP A 57 12.29 15.60 5.80
CA ASP A 57 13.14 15.78 6.97
C ASP A 57 14.56 15.18 6.76
N ALA A 58 14.66 14.02 6.10
CA ALA A 58 15.92 13.29 5.92
C ALA A 58 16.76 13.80 4.73
N TYR A 59 16.12 14.33 3.68
CA TYR A 59 16.76 14.72 2.43
C TYR A 59 16.57 16.21 2.10
N GLY A 60 16.57 17.07 3.12
CA GLY A 60 16.30 18.51 2.99
C GLY A 60 17.16 19.22 1.92
N GLU A 61 18.44 18.84 1.77
CA GLU A 61 19.36 19.45 0.79
C GLU A 61 19.09 19.04 -0.66
N ILE A 62 18.50 17.86 -0.89
CA ILE A 62 18.27 17.28 -2.23
C ILE A 62 16.79 16.90 -2.45
N ILE A 63 15.90 17.69 -1.86
CA ILE A 63 14.47 17.36 -1.76
C ILE A 63 13.78 17.26 -3.13
N GLY A 64 14.19 18.10 -4.09
CA GLY A 64 13.64 18.11 -5.45
C GLY A 64 13.95 16.81 -6.20
N ASP A 65 15.20 16.36 -6.14
CA ASP A 65 15.64 15.11 -6.77
C ASP A 65 15.00 13.89 -6.09
N ALA A 66 14.93 13.91 -4.75
CA ALA A 66 14.30 12.84 -3.97
C ALA A 66 12.81 12.68 -4.31
N LEU A 67 12.06 13.78 -4.40
CA LEU A 67 10.63 13.75 -4.77
C LEU A 67 10.42 13.33 -6.23
N THR A 68 11.34 13.72 -7.13
CA THR A 68 11.31 13.31 -8.54
C THR A 68 11.51 11.80 -8.65
N ALA A 69 12.54 11.26 -8.00
CA ALA A 69 12.80 9.82 -7.96
C ALA A 69 11.62 9.04 -7.38
N LEU A 70 11.06 9.50 -6.26
CA LEU A 70 9.87 8.89 -5.64
C LEU A 70 8.68 8.84 -6.61
N THR A 71 8.42 9.95 -7.31
CA THR A 71 7.31 10.08 -8.26
C THR A 71 7.50 9.14 -9.45
N VAL A 72 8.72 9.10 -10.01
CA VAL A 72 9.06 8.20 -11.13
C VAL A 72 8.85 6.75 -10.73
N VAL A 73 9.39 6.33 -9.57
CA VAL A 73 9.27 4.96 -9.08
C VAL A 73 7.81 4.57 -8.86
N ARG A 74 7.02 5.43 -8.18
CA ARG A 74 5.59 5.18 -7.93
C ARG A 74 4.81 4.99 -9.23
N ASN A 75 5.01 5.90 -10.20
CA ASN A 75 4.28 5.84 -11.47
C ASN A 75 4.75 4.68 -12.35
N LEU A 76 6.03 4.32 -12.31
CA LEU A 76 6.56 3.16 -13.02
C LEU A 76 5.89 1.86 -12.53
N PHE A 77 5.80 1.67 -11.20
CA PHE A 77 5.11 0.51 -10.64
C PHE A 77 3.63 0.50 -11.01
N SER A 78 2.93 1.64 -10.94
CA SER A 78 1.54 1.73 -11.39
C SER A 78 1.39 1.29 -12.85
N THR A 79 2.27 1.76 -13.74
CA THR A 79 2.27 1.36 -15.16
C THR A 79 2.50 -0.14 -15.33
N ILE A 80 3.48 -0.71 -14.62
CA ILE A 80 3.75 -2.17 -14.67
C ILE A 80 2.51 -2.95 -14.24
N PHE A 81 1.86 -2.56 -13.13
CA PHE A 81 0.66 -3.25 -12.66
C PHE A 81 -0.50 -3.16 -13.65
N VAL A 82 -0.70 -2.04 -14.34
CA VAL A 82 -1.76 -1.92 -15.36
C VAL A 82 -1.64 -3.01 -16.44
N PHE A 83 -0.42 -3.32 -16.88
CA PHE A 83 -0.20 -4.36 -17.91
C PHE A 83 -0.08 -5.78 -17.33
N ALA A 84 0.49 -5.93 -16.13
CA ALA A 84 0.72 -7.24 -15.52
C ALA A 84 -0.54 -7.82 -14.84
N MET A 85 -1.42 -6.99 -14.31
CA MET A 85 -2.57 -7.43 -13.51
C MET A 85 -3.53 -8.37 -14.26
N PRO A 86 -3.93 -8.12 -15.52
CA PRO A 86 -4.83 -9.03 -16.22
C PRO A 86 -4.25 -10.44 -16.38
N ALA A 87 -2.97 -10.54 -16.80
CA ALA A 87 -2.29 -11.82 -16.96
C ALA A 87 -2.10 -12.54 -15.62
N TRP A 88 -1.78 -11.79 -14.56
CA TRP A 88 -1.60 -12.36 -13.22
C TRP A 88 -2.92 -12.89 -12.65
N VAL A 89 -4.00 -12.11 -12.76
CA VAL A 89 -5.34 -12.53 -12.32
C VAL A 89 -5.81 -13.75 -13.12
N ALA A 90 -5.55 -13.81 -14.43
CA ALA A 90 -5.89 -14.98 -15.24
C ALA A 90 -5.13 -16.25 -14.81
N ALA A 91 -3.89 -16.11 -14.31
CA ALA A 91 -3.05 -17.25 -13.92
C ALA A 91 -3.41 -17.82 -12.54
N VAL A 92 -3.73 -16.98 -11.55
CA VAL A 92 -3.89 -17.42 -10.14
C VAL A 92 -5.22 -17.01 -9.49
N GLY A 93 -6.03 -16.19 -10.15
CA GLY A 93 -7.29 -15.65 -9.61
C GLY A 93 -7.10 -14.44 -8.69
N ILE A 94 -8.16 -13.64 -8.54
CA ILE A 94 -8.16 -12.39 -7.76
C ILE A 94 -7.71 -12.61 -6.30
N PRO A 95 -8.22 -13.60 -5.53
CA PRO A 95 -7.85 -13.78 -4.13
C PRO A 95 -6.36 -14.02 -3.94
N ASN A 96 -5.74 -14.84 -4.81
CA ASN A 96 -4.33 -15.17 -4.69
C ASN A 96 -3.42 -13.99 -5.06
N VAL A 97 -3.84 -13.14 -6.00
CA VAL A 97 -3.15 -11.88 -6.30
C VAL A 97 -3.14 -10.97 -5.06
N PHE A 98 -4.31 -10.75 -4.46
CA PHE A 98 -4.43 -9.91 -3.25
C PHE A 98 -3.74 -10.52 -2.03
N ASN A 99 -3.72 -11.85 -1.88
CA ASN A 99 -2.95 -12.54 -0.85
C ASN A 99 -1.46 -12.32 -1.03
N THR A 100 -0.95 -12.39 -2.25
CA THR A 100 0.48 -12.17 -2.55
C THR A 100 0.87 -10.72 -2.31
N ILE A 101 0.11 -9.76 -2.84
CA ILE A 101 0.38 -8.33 -2.66
C ILE A 101 0.24 -7.94 -1.18
N GLY A 102 -0.79 -8.44 -0.50
CA GLY A 102 -1.01 -8.21 0.93
C GLY A 102 0.12 -8.78 1.79
N ALA A 103 0.64 -9.97 1.47
CA ALA A 103 1.78 -10.56 2.17
C ALA A 103 3.08 -9.75 1.97
N ILE A 104 3.36 -9.30 0.75
CA ILE A 104 4.50 -8.41 0.46
C ILE A 104 4.34 -7.09 1.22
N GLY A 105 3.16 -6.49 1.18
CA GLY A 105 2.84 -5.26 1.89
C GLY A 105 3.01 -5.42 3.41
N ALA A 106 2.52 -6.52 3.98
CA ALA A 106 2.68 -6.83 5.39
C ALA A 106 4.16 -6.99 5.77
N ALA A 107 4.95 -7.70 4.96
CA ALA A 107 6.39 -7.86 5.20
C ALA A 107 7.12 -6.50 5.21
N ILE A 108 6.85 -5.64 4.24
CA ILE A 108 7.47 -4.31 4.13
C ILE A 108 7.06 -3.40 5.30
N LEU A 109 5.76 -3.38 5.63
CA LEU A 109 5.23 -2.53 6.71
C LEU A 109 5.70 -3.02 8.10
N CYS A 110 5.78 -4.33 8.31
CA CYS A 110 6.35 -4.89 9.54
C CYS A 110 7.86 -4.64 9.64
N PHE A 111 8.60 -4.68 8.53
CA PHE A 111 10.02 -4.32 8.51
C PHE A 111 10.24 -2.84 8.85
N ALA A 112 9.36 -1.94 8.39
CA ALA A 112 9.37 -0.54 8.83
C ALA A 112 9.15 -0.41 10.36
N GLY A 113 8.37 -1.33 10.94
CA GLY A 113 8.20 -1.45 12.39
C GLY A 113 9.49 -1.81 13.15
N VAL A 114 10.46 -2.48 12.52
CA VAL A 114 11.76 -2.80 13.14
C VAL A 114 12.63 -1.54 13.30
N PHE A 115 12.53 -0.59 12.36
CA PHE A 115 13.23 0.70 12.45
C PHE A 115 12.63 1.66 13.48
N LEU A 116 11.49 1.33 14.10
CA LEU A 116 10.94 2.11 15.21
C LEU A 116 11.73 1.98 16.50
N TRP A 117 12.46 0.87 16.66
CA TRP A 117 13.10 0.50 17.92
C TRP A 117 14.60 0.88 17.99
N LYS A 118 15.17 1.38 16.90
CA LYS A 118 16.53 1.94 16.86
C LYS A 118 16.47 3.43 16.60
#